data_AF-A0A815CPG4-F1
#
_entry.id   AF-A0A815CPG4-F1
#
_cell.length_a   1.000
_cell.length_b   1.000
_cell.length_c   1.000
_cell.angle_alpha   90.00
_cell.angle_beta   90.00
_cell.angle_gamma   90.00
#
_symmetry.space_group_name_H-M   'P 1'
#
loop_
_entity.id
_entity.type
_entity.pdbx_description
1 polymer ?
#
loop_
_entity_poly.entity_id
_entity_poly.type
_entity_poly.pdbx_seq_one_letter_code
_entity_poly.pdbx_strand_id
1 'polypeptide(L)'
;MTDAAYIILIMDTIILIISVILGIMYLLPIFFVRGFHNTSNILTGNVCLALSINTGFYVVYNIITGFYSSILKQYTIACFLYTYLPASANFLTVYALAIISINRCLVIIYQNKGLFKEKPWSFIFVGIHWILVFILPLPRLIAAFQILQATILELKFEK
;
A
#
# COMPACT_ATOMS: atom_id res chain seq x y z
N MET A 1 -18.89 -0.38 -20.81
CA MET A 1 -17.76 0.53 -20.54
C MET A 1 -17.55 1.34 -21.81
N THR A 2 -17.47 2.67 -21.73
CA THR A 2 -17.25 3.51 -22.93
C THR A 2 -15.82 3.34 -23.43
N ASP A 3 -15.57 3.55 -24.73
CA ASP A 3 -14.23 3.41 -25.32
C ASP A 3 -13.19 4.27 -24.60
N ALA A 4 -13.58 5.47 -24.15
CA ALA A 4 -12.73 6.36 -23.36
C ALA A 4 -12.34 5.77 -21.99
N ALA A 5 -13.26 5.10 -21.28
CA ALA A 5 -12.96 4.49 -19.99
C ALA A 5 -12.01 3.30 -20.12
N TYR A 6 -12.08 2.57 -21.24
CA TYR A 6 -11.17 1.46 -21.54
C TYR A 6 -9.74 1.94 -21.82
N ILE A 7 -9.60 3.03 -22.58
CA ILE A 7 -8.29 3.66 -22.84
C ILE A 7 -7.64 4.13 -21.54
N ILE A 8 -8.41 4.80 -20.66
CA ILE A 8 -7.91 5.27 -19.36
C ILE A 8 -7.44 4.09 -18.49
N LEU A 9 -8.21 3.01 -18.39
CA LEU A 9 -7.84 1.83 -17.63
C LEU A 9 -6.51 1.23 -18.10
N ILE A 10 -6.30 1.14 -19.41
CA ILE A 10 -5.05 0.63 -19.99
C ILE A 10 -3.88 1.55 -19.66
N MET A 11 -4.05 2.87 -19.84
CA MET A 11 -3.00 3.84 -19.55
C MET A 11 -2.60 3.81 -18.07
N ASP A 12 -3.56 3.79 -17.15
CA ASP A 12 -3.30 3.68 -15.72
C ASP A 12 -2.54 2.39 -15.39
N THR A 13 -2.97 1.26 -15.97
CA THR A 13 -2.32 -0.03 -15.73
C THR A 13 -0.87 -0.04 -16.22
N ILE A 14 -0.58 0.56 -17.37
CA ILE A 14 0.79 0.70 -17.90
C ILE A 14 1.65 1.55 -16.95
N ILE A 15 1.15 2.69 -16.49
CA ILE A 15 1.86 3.57 -15.56
C ILE A 15 2.19 2.84 -14.24
N LEU A 16 1.23 2.05 -13.73
CA LEU A 16 1.43 1.25 -12.52
C LEU A 16 2.50 0.17 -12.72
N ILE A 17 2.50 -0.54 -13.86
CA ILE A 17 3.53 -1.54 -14.19
C ILE A 17 4.92 -0.89 -14.27
N ILE A 18 5.04 0.25 -14.95
CA ILE A 18 6.31 0.99 -15.02
C ILE A 18 6.79 1.38 -13.61
N SER A 19 5.87 1.82 -12.76
CA SER A 19 6.18 2.19 -11.36
C SER A 19 6.71 1.00 -10.55
N VAL A 20 6.14 -0.19 -10.72
CA VAL A 20 6.64 -1.43 -10.10
C VAL A 20 8.06 -1.74 -10.58
N ILE A 21 8.30 -1.67 -11.90
CA ILE A 21 9.64 -1.95 -12.47
C ILE A 21 10.68 -0.99 -11.91
N LEU A 22 10.40 0.32 -11.90
CA LEU A 22 11.30 1.33 -11.36
C LEU A 22 11.55 1.13 -9.85
N GLY A 23 10.51 0.78 -9.09
CA GLY A 23 10.62 0.48 -7.66
C GLY A 23 11.53 -0.72 -7.39
N ILE A 24 11.38 -1.81 -8.15
CA ILE A 24 12.23 -3.00 -8.04
C ILE A 24 13.67 -2.68 -8.46
N MET A 25 13.87 -1.95 -9.56
CA MET A 25 15.21 -1.54 -10.00
C MET A 25 15.97 -0.77 -8.91
N TYR A 26 15.28 0.08 -8.14
CA TYR A 26 15.88 0.81 -7.02
C TYR A 26 16.17 -0.09 -5.80
N LEU A 27 15.33 -1.10 -5.55
CA LEU A 27 15.53 -2.06 -4.47
C LEU A 27 16.72 -3.01 -4.68
N LEU A 28 16.99 -3.39 -5.94
CA LEU A 28 18.06 -4.33 -6.27
C LEU A 28 19.44 -3.92 -5.70
N PRO A 29 19.96 -2.69 -5.93
CA PRO A 29 21.21 -2.24 -5.32
C PRO A 29 21.18 -2.26 -3.79
N ILE A 30 20.04 -1.92 -3.17
CA ILE A 30 19.91 -1.88 -1.72
C ILE A 30 19.97 -3.27 -1.10
N PHE A 31 19.51 -4.32 -1.78
CA PHE A 31 19.58 -5.69 -1.28
C PHE A 31 20.93 -6.36 -1.55
N PHE A 32 21.55 -6.08 -2.71
CA PHE A 32 22.73 -6.81 -3.15
C PHE A 32 24.06 -6.09 -2.91
N VAL A 33 24.06 -4.77 -2.74
CA VAL A 33 25.29 -3.98 -2.63
C VAL A 33 25.43 -3.34 -1.25
N ARG A 34 26.34 -3.88 -0.42
CA ARG A 34 26.58 -3.42 0.95
C ARG A 34 26.87 -1.92 1.07
N GLY A 35 27.51 -1.32 0.06
CA GLY A 35 27.79 0.12 0.01
C GLY A 35 26.54 1.01 0.01
N PHE A 36 25.38 0.46 -0.37
CA PHE A 36 24.11 1.17 -0.37
C PHE A 36 23.33 1.01 0.95
N HIS A 37 23.81 0.24 1.94
CA HIS A 37 23.12 0.02 3.22
C HIS A 37 23.24 1.20 4.20
N ASN A 38 22.94 2.41 3.73
CA ASN A 38 22.90 3.64 4.54
C ASN A 38 21.47 3.91 5.02
N THR A 39 21.31 4.53 6.18
CA THR A 39 20.03 4.93 6.82
C THR A 39 19.05 5.55 5.81
N SER A 40 19.54 6.51 5.01
CA SER A 40 18.78 7.16 3.94
C SER A 40 18.25 6.17 2.90
N ASN A 41 19.11 5.27 2.43
CA ASN A 41 18.78 4.32 1.38
C ASN A 41 17.85 3.23 1.90
N ILE A 42 17.99 2.80 3.15
CA ILE A 42 17.08 1.83 3.80
C ILE A 42 15.66 2.41 3.86
N LEU A 43 15.51 3.66 4.32
CA LEU A 43 14.20 4.31 4.37
C LEU A 43 13.61 4.56 2.98
N THR A 44 14.44 4.96 2.01
CA THR A 44 14.01 5.13 0.62
C THR A 44 13.62 3.78 0.00
N GLY A 45 14.37 2.72 0.30
CA GLY A 45 14.04 1.35 -0.08
C GLY A 45 12.69 0.91 0.48
N ASN A 46 12.38 1.23 1.74
CA ASN A 46 11.03 0.97 2.28
C ASN A 46 9.93 1.72 1.52
N VAL A 47 10.17 2.97 1.10
CA VAL A 47 9.22 3.71 0.23
C VAL A 47 9.06 3.01 -1.11
N CYS A 48 10.15 2.58 -1.75
CA CYS A 48 10.08 1.85 -3.03
C CYS A 48 9.37 0.51 -2.90
N LEU A 49 9.58 -0.22 -1.80
CA LEU A 49 8.89 -1.48 -1.50
C LEU A 49 7.39 -1.24 -1.30
N ALA A 50 7.04 -0.24 -0.48
CA ALA A 50 5.67 0.19 -0.25
C ALA A 50 4.96 0.57 -1.55
N LEU A 51 5.62 1.39 -2.38
CA LEU A 51 5.10 1.81 -3.68
C LEU A 51 4.93 0.62 -4.62
N SER A 52 5.89 -0.31 -4.68
CA SER A 52 5.82 -1.50 -5.55
C SER A 52 4.67 -2.41 -5.15
N ILE A 53 4.44 -2.61 -3.85
CA ILE A 53 3.31 -3.41 -3.35
C ILE A 53 1.98 -2.71 -3.63
N ASN A 54 1.90 -1.39 -3.39
CA ASN A 54 0.68 -0.62 -3.65
C ASN A 54 0.33 -0.61 -5.16
N THR A 55 1.29 -0.27 -6.00
CA THR A 55 1.07 -0.24 -7.46
C THR A 55 0.81 -1.63 -8.02
N GLY A 56 1.51 -2.66 -7.54
CA GLY A 56 1.23 -4.06 -7.88
C GLY A 56 -0.19 -4.49 -7.49
N PHE A 57 -0.67 -4.08 -6.30
CA PHE A 57 -2.06 -4.30 -5.90
C PHE A 57 -3.04 -3.65 -6.88
N TYR A 58 -2.83 -2.39 -7.27
CA TYR A 58 -3.72 -1.71 -8.21
C TYR A 58 -3.67 -2.28 -9.64
N VAL A 59 -2.53 -2.81 -10.10
CA VAL A 59 -2.47 -3.57 -11.36
C VAL A 59 -3.42 -4.77 -11.29
N VAL A 60 -3.30 -5.58 -10.25
CA VAL A 60 -4.16 -6.75 -10.05
C VAL A 60 -5.62 -6.31 -9.92
N TYR A 61 -5.90 -5.29 -9.10
CA TYR A 61 -7.24 -4.76 -8.90
C TYR A 61 -7.88 -4.28 -10.21
N ASN A 62 -7.16 -3.52 -11.04
CA ASN A 62 -7.64 -3.04 -12.34
C ASN A 62 -7.92 -4.19 -13.31
N ILE A 63 -7.08 -5.23 -13.32
CA ILE A 63 -7.31 -6.40 -14.16
C ILE A 63 -8.57 -7.14 -13.73
N ILE A 64 -8.73 -7.43 -12.43
CA ILE A 64 -9.86 -8.22 -11.95
C ILE A 64 -11.17 -7.40 -12.08
N THR A 65 -11.16 -6.11 -11.74
CA THR A 65 -12.36 -5.26 -11.84
C THR A 65 -12.72 -4.89 -13.28
N GLY A 66 -11.75 -4.71 -14.16
CA GLY A 66 -11.98 -4.38 -15.57
C GLY A 66 -12.42 -5.58 -16.40
N PHE A 67 -11.78 -6.74 -16.22
CA PHE A 67 -11.98 -7.91 -17.10
C PHE A 67 -12.78 -9.04 -16.47
N TYR A 68 -12.83 -9.13 -15.14
CA TYR A 68 -13.43 -10.27 -14.41
C TYR A 68 -14.47 -9.86 -13.35
N SER A 69 -15.12 -8.69 -13.53
CA SER A 69 -16.06 -8.12 -12.55
C SER A 69 -17.23 -9.03 -12.15
N SER A 70 -17.63 -9.96 -13.03
CA SER A 70 -18.72 -10.92 -12.78
C SER A 70 -18.37 -11.93 -11.68
N ILE A 71 -17.10 -12.31 -11.58
CA ILE A 71 -16.61 -13.29 -10.59
C ILE A 71 -16.59 -12.66 -9.19
N LEU A 72 -16.22 -11.39 -9.08
CA LEU A 72 -16.09 -10.68 -7.80
C LEU A 72 -17.41 -10.45 -7.07
N LYS A 73 -18.52 -10.26 -7.80
CA LYS A 73 -19.83 -9.96 -7.18
C LYS A 73 -20.41 -11.13 -6.38
N GLN A 74 -19.93 -12.36 -6.58
CA GLN A 74 -20.48 -13.55 -5.93
C GLN A 74 -19.85 -13.89 -4.57
N TYR A 75 -18.72 -13.27 -4.19
CA TYR A 75 -17.97 -13.71 -3.01
C TYR A 75 -17.95 -12.66 -1.90
N THR A 76 -18.16 -13.09 -0.66
CA THR A 76 -17.96 -12.31 0.58
C THR A 76 -16.55 -11.69 0.68
N ILE A 77 -15.58 -12.33 0.03
CA ILE A 77 -14.19 -11.85 -0.13
C ILE A 77 -14.15 -10.46 -0.79
N ALA A 78 -15.16 -10.10 -1.58
CA ALA A 78 -15.28 -8.79 -2.18
C ALA A 78 -15.24 -7.66 -1.13
N CYS A 79 -15.90 -7.81 0.02
CA CYS A 79 -15.83 -6.76 1.06
C CYS A 79 -14.39 -6.49 1.50
N PHE A 80 -13.61 -7.53 1.79
CA PHE A 80 -12.20 -7.40 2.15
C PHE A 80 -11.37 -6.78 1.01
N LEU A 81 -11.62 -7.22 -0.23
CA LEU A 81 -10.88 -6.81 -1.41
C LEU A 81 -11.18 -5.39 -1.89
N TYR A 82 -12.39 -4.88 -1.62
CA TYR A 82 -12.84 -3.55 -2.05
C TYR A 82 -12.77 -2.48 -0.97
N THR A 83 -12.74 -2.84 0.32
CA THR A 83 -12.74 -1.84 1.41
C THR A 83 -11.42 -1.80 2.16
N TYR A 84 -10.93 -2.95 2.62
CA TYR A 84 -9.75 -3.02 3.46
C TYR A 84 -8.46 -2.94 2.64
N LEU A 85 -8.29 -3.81 1.64
CA LEU A 85 -7.05 -3.86 0.86
C LEU A 85 -6.69 -2.54 0.15
N PRO A 86 -7.63 -1.83 -0.51
CA PRO A 86 -7.31 -0.53 -1.10
C PRO A 86 -6.93 0.52 -0.05
N ALA A 87 -7.57 0.50 1.12
CA ALA A 87 -7.23 1.40 2.21
C ALA A 87 -5.82 1.11 2.76
N SER A 88 -5.49 -0.17 2.99
CA SER A 88 -4.15 -0.60 3.38
C SER A 88 -3.09 -0.22 2.34
N ALA A 89 -3.36 -0.44 1.05
CA ALA A 89 -2.43 -0.13 -0.04
C ALA A 89 -2.12 1.38 -0.13
N ASN A 90 -3.15 2.23 0.04
CA ASN A 90 -2.96 3.68 0.09
C ASN A 90 -2.18 4.11 1.34
N PHE A 91 -2.52 3.59 2.51
CA PHE A 91 -1.79 3.89 3.75
C PHE A 91 -0.32 3.48 3.66
N LEU A 92 -0.03 2.36 3.01
CA LEU A 92 1.34 1.88 2.80
C LEU A 92 2.23 2.93 2.14
N THR A 93 1.73 3.66 1.14
CA THR A 93 2.53 4.69 0.46
C THR A 93 2.61 5.99 1.27
N VAL A 94 1.47 6.44 1.83
CA VAL A 94 1.39 7.68 2.58
C VAL A 94 2.26 7.64 3.84
N TYR A 95 2.19 6.56 4.62
CA TYR A 95 2.97 6.46 5.85
C TYR A 95 4.46 6.19 5.58
N ALA A 96 4.82 5.49 4.51
CA ALA A 96 6.22 5.38 4.10
C ALA A 96 6.84 6.76 3.81
N LEU A 97 6.11 7.62 3.08
CA LEU A 97 6.54 9.00 2.79
C LEU A 97 6.54 9.89 4.04
N ALA A 98 5.56 9.74 4.92
CA ALA A 98 5.52 10.47 6.18
C ALA A 98 6.74 10.15 7.05
N ILE A 99 7.10 8.87 7.15
CA ILE A 99 8.20 8.41 7.99
C ILE A 99 9.55 8.88 7.49
N ILE A 100 9.82 8.82 6.18
CA ILE A 100 11.07 9.36 5.64
C ILE A 100 11.15 10.89 5.86
N SER A 101 10.02 11.59 5.75
CA SER A 101 9.94 13.04 6.00
C SER A 101 10.19 13.39 7.46
N ILE A 102 9.55 12.66 8.39
CA ILE A 102 9.76 12.80 9.84
C ILE A 102 11.23 12.52 10.18
N ASN A 103 11.81 11.43 9.65
CA ASN A 103 13.21 11.10 9.90
C ASN A 103 14.15 12.23 9.41
N ARG A 104 13.92 12.79 8.22
CA ARG A 104 14.70 13.92 7.71
C ARG A 104 14.56 15.16 8.58
N CYS A 105 13.34 15.48 9.01
CA CYS A 105 13.08 16.60 9.91
C CYS A 105 13.82 16.43 11.25
N LEU A 106 13.73 15.24 11.87
CA LEU A 106 14.42 14.93 13.12
C LEU A 106 15.95 15.00 13.00
N VAL A 107 16.51 14.55 11.87
CA VAL A 107 17.96 14.65 11.61
C VAL A 107 18.40 16.12 11.49
N ILE A 108 17.57 17.00 10.93
CA ILE A 108 17.85 18.44 10.80
C ILE A 108 17.71 19.17 12.14
N ILE A 109 16.69 18.85 12.93
CA ILE A 109 16.45 19.49 14.24
C ILE A 109 17.50 19.02 15.26
N TYR A 110 17.78 17.72 15.31
CA TYR A 110 18.68 17.11 16.29
C TYR A 110 20.06 16.81 15.70
N GLN A 111 20.72 17.82 15.13
CA GLN A 111 21.99 17.67 14.40
C GLN A 111 23.08 16.96 15.23
N ASN A 112 23.14 17.28 16.52
CA ASN A 112 24.14 16.78 17.48
C ASN A 112 23.79 15.41 18.10
N LYS A 113 22.56 14.91 17.91
CA LYS A 113 22.18 13.58 18.39
C LYS A 113 22.36 12.57 17.26
N GLY A 114 23.38 11.72 17.38
CA GLY A 114 23.65 10.64 16.41
C GLY A 114 22.50 9.64 16.25
N LEU A 115 21.62 9.54 17.24
CA LEU A 115 20.49 8.60 17.31
C LEU A 115 19.74 8.46 15.97
N PHE A 116 19.22 9.54 15.41
CA PHE A 116 18.39 9.48 14.19
C PHE A 116 19.18 9.20 12.89
N LYS A 117 20.52 9.13 12.97
CA LYS A 117 21.41 8.79 11.85
C LYS A 117 21.76 7.30 11.86
N GLU A 118 21.56 6.60 12.97
CA GLU A 118 21.91 5.18 13.09
C GLU A 118 20.90 4.26 12.41
N LYS A 119 21.41 3.13 11.88
CA LYS A 119 20.60 2.14 11.16
C LYS A 119 19.47 1.52 11.98
N PRO A 120 19.65 1.18 13.29
CA PRO A 120 18.59 0.57 14.09
C PRO A 120 17.32 1.42 14.13
N TRP A 121 17.46 2.74 14.22
CA TRP A 121 16.31 3.66 14.23
C TRP A 121 15.52 3.61 12.92
N SER A 122 16.20 3.47 11.77
CA SER A 122 15.50 3.27 10.49
C SER A 122 14.66 2.00 10.48
N PHE A 123 15.17 0.90 11.05
CA PHE A 123 14.40 -0.33 11.15
C PHE A 123 13.21 -0.21 12.10
N ILE A 124 13.34 0.53 13.20
CA ILE A 124 12.22 0.81 14.12
C ILE A 124 11.14 1.61 13.39
N PHE A 125 11.51 2.66 12.67
CA PHE A 125 10.58 3.45 11.86
C PHE A 125 9.86 2.59 10.81
N VAL A 126 10.59 1.73 10.11
CA VAL A 126 10.01 0.76 9.17
C VAL A 126 9.09 -0.23 9.89
N GLY A 127 9.45 -0.75 11.06
CA GLY A 127 8.57 -1.64 11.83
C GLY A 127 7.25 -0.97 12.20
N ILE A 128 7.32 0.26 12.73
CA ILE A 128 6.14 1.06 13.10
C ILE A 128 5.27 1.34 11.86
N HIS A 129 5.89 1.68 10.73
CA HIS A 129 5.20 1.86 9.45
C HIS A 129 4.30 0.68 9.12
N TRP A 130 4.87 -0.52 9.07
CA TRP A 130 4.16 -1.73 8.67
C TRP A 130 3.03 -2.07 9.65
N ILE A 131 3.25 -1.89 10.94
CA ILE A 131 2.22 -2.09 11.97
C ILE A 131 1.03 -1.14 11.74
N LEU A 132 1.30 0.16 11.54
CA LEU A 132 0.24 1.16 11.32
C LEU A 132 -0.60 0.86 10.07
N VAL A 133 0.03 0.37 9.00
CA VAL A 133 -0.66 0.05 7.75
C VAL A 133 -1.69 -1.07 7.91
N PHE A 134 -1.47 -2.01 8.83
CA PHE A 134 -2.45 -3.06 9.12
C PHE A 134 -3.50 -2.62 10.13
N ILE A 135 -3.14 -1.79 11.12
CA ILE A 135 -4.07 -1.40 12.19
C ILE A 135 -5.09 -0.35 11.71
N LEU A 136 -4.63 0.69 11.02
CA LEU A 136 -5.46 1.85 10.68
C LEU A 136 -6.66 1.57 9.78
N PRO A 137 -6.60 0.64 8.79
CA PRO A 137 -7.76 0.31 7.98
C PRO A 137 -8.74 -0.70 8.62
N LEU A 138 -8.43 -1.30 9.78
CA LEU A 138 -9.32 -2.26 10.45
C LEU A 138 -10.74 -1.72 10.71
N PRO A 139 -10.96 -0.46 11.15
CA PRO A 139 -12.30 0.06 11.36
C PRO A 139 -13.18 0.01 10.09
N ARG A 140 -12.59 0.20 8.90
CA ARG A 140 -13.31 0.09 7.62
C ARG A 140 -13.76 -1.34 7.36
N LEU A 141 -12.93 -2.32 7.70
CA LEU A 141 -13.27 -3.73 7.57
C LEU A 141 -14.42 -4.11 8.51
N ILE A 142 -14.36 -3.67 9.77
CA ILE A 142 -15.40 -3.93 10.77
C ILE A 142 -16.74 -3.33 10.30
N ALA A 143 -16.74 -2.08 9.84
CA ALA A 143 -17.94 -1.43 9.32
C ALA A 143 -18.52 -2.18 8.09
N ALA A 144 -17.67 -2.64 7.18
CA ALA A 144 -18.11 -3.41 6.02
C ALA A 144 -18.77 -4.75 6.41
N PHE A 145 -18.21 -5.45 7.40
CA PHE A 145 -18.81 -6.70 7.91
C PHE A 145 -20.16 -6.47 8.60
N GLN A 146 -20.31 -5.37 9.35
CA GLN A 146 -21.57 -5.04 10.01
C GLN A 146 -22.69 -4.79 9.00
N ILE A 147 -22.41 -4.05 7.92
CA ILE A 147 -23.37 -3.80 6.84
C ILE A 147 -23.77 -5.11 6.17
N LEU A 148 -22.81 -5.96 5.83
CA LEU A 148 -23.08 -7.25 5.21
C LEU A 148 -23.98 -8.14 6.09
N GLN A 149 -23.72 -8.21 7.40
CA GLN A 149 -24.54 -8.98 8.32
C GLN A 149 -25.98 -8.45 8.39
N ALA A 150 -26.17 -7.13 8.40
CA ALA A 150 -27.49 -6.52 8.39
C ALA A 150 -28.26 -6.88 7.11
N THR A 151 -27.64 -6.76 5.93
CA THR A 151 -28.27 -7.11 4.65
C THR A 151 -28.65 -8.59 4.55
N ILE A 152 -27.81 -9.50 5.05
CA ILE A 152 -28.14 -10.93 5.09
C ILE A 152 -29.33 -11.20 6.01
N LEU A 153 -29.44 -10.48 7.12
CA LEU A 153 -30.54 -10.62 8.06
C LEU A 153 -31.87 -10.18 7.41
N GLU A 154 -31.90 -9.01 6.78
CA GLU A 154 -33.08 -8.47 6.09
C GLU A 154 -33.60 -9.43 5.00
N LEU A 155 -32.72 -9.96 4.16
CA LEU A 155 -33.06 -10.95 3.12
C LEU A 155 -33.63 -12.26 3.66
N LYS A 156 -33.35 -12.58 4.94
CA LYS A 156 -33.86 -13.79 5.60
C LYS A 156 -35.24 -13.57 6.20
N PHE A 157 -35.64 -12.33 6.47
CA PHE A 157 -36.97 -11.97 6.98
C PHE A 157 -37.98 -11.63 5.87
N GLU A 158 -37.51 -11.34 4.64
CA GLU A 158 -38.36 -11.15 3.46
C GLU A 158 -38.81 -12.45 2.76
N LYS A 159 -38.27 -13.61 3.17
CA LYS A 159 -38.67 -14.95 2.68
C LYS A 159 -39.51 -15.69 3.72
#